data_AF-A0A4Q5UXJ0-F1
#
_entry.id   AF-A0A4Q5UXJ0-F1
#
_cell.length_a   1.000
_cell.length_b   1.000
_cell.length_c   1.000
_cell.angle_alpha   90.00
_cell.angle_beta   90.00
_cell.angle_gamma   90.00
#
_symmetry.space_group_name_H-M   'P 1'
#
loop_
_entity.id
_entity.type
_entity.pdbx_description
1 polymer ?
#
loop_
_entity_poly.entity_id
_entity_poly.type
_entity_poly.pdbx_seq_one_letter_code
_entity_poly.pdbx_strand_id
1 'polypeptide(L)'
;DLLTDGVGGICHLANKGSISWYDLALLVAEHYNLNTENIIPVNRGDKKANLPPYSALDSSRYGLMPTLQKALAEFFQLKVLKETTPLIYEAV
;
A
#
# COMPACT_ATOMS: atom_id res chain seq x y z
N ASP A 1 4.96 -4.40 -20.77
CA ASP A 1 6.10 -4.26 -19.84
C ASP A 1 6.44 -2.77 -19.80
N LEU A 2 6.75 -2.19 -18.64
CA LEU A 2 7.12 -0.77 -18.56
C LEU A 2 8.39 -0.45 -19.38
N LEU A 3 9.11 -1.48 -19.85
CA LEU A 3 10.24 -1.39 -20.76
C LEU A 3 9.89 -1.60 -22.25
N THR A 4 8.71 -2.10 -22.60
CA THR A 4 8.41 -2.48 -24.00
C THR A 4 7.84 -1.38 -24.87
N ASP A 5 7.47 -0.23 -24.31
CA ASP A 5 6.62 0.76 -25.02
C ASP A 5 7.37 2.02 -25.47
N GLY A 6 8.72 2.02 -25.45
CA GLY A 6 9.53 3.20 -25.77
C GLY A 6 9.37 4.36 -24.78
N VAL A 7 8.81 4.06 -23.60
CA VAL A 7 8.53 5.01 -22.53
C VAL A 7 9.84 5.37 -21.80
N GLY A 8 10.22 6.64 -21.87
CA GLY A 8 11.40 7.19 -21.19
C GLY A 8 11.07 8.28 -20.17
N GLY A 9 11.95 8.44 -19.18
CA GLY A 9 11.86 9.49 -18.16
C GLY A 9 11.51 8.98 -16.77
N ILE A 10 11.18 9.90 -15.86
CA ILE A 10 10.86 9.62 -14.46
C ILE A 10 9.34 9.63 -14.26
N CYS A 11 8.83 8.63 -13.54
CA CYS A 11 7.41 8.48 -13.22
C CYS A 11 7.24 8.14 -11.74
N HIS A 12 6.25 8.76 -11.09
CA HIS A 12 5.75 8.28 -9.81
C HIS A 12 4.75 7.15 -10.05
N LEU A 13 4.97 6.00 -9.42
CA LEU A 13 4.05 4.87 -9.46
C LEU A 13 3.52 4.63 -8.04
N ALA A 14 2.36 5.21 -7.74
CA ALA A 14 1.68 5.07 -6.45
C ALA A 14 0.17 4.96 -6.68
N ASN A 15 -0.53 4.29 -5.76
CA ASN A 15 -2.00 4.27 -5.80
C ASN A 15 -2.57 5.67 -5.62
N LYS A 16 -3.70 5.95 -6.29
CA LYS A 16 -4.34 7.26 -6.19
C LYS A 16 -4.91 7.47 -4.78
N GLY A 17 -4.63 8.65 -4.21
CA GLY A 17 -5.04 9.05 -2.87
C GLY A 17 -3.88 9.09 -1.89
N SER A 18 -4.19 9.43 -0.64
CA SER A 18 -3.22 9.49 0.45
C SER A 18 -3.86 8.99 1.74
N ILE A 19 -3.05 8.41 2.62
CA ILE A 19 -3.46 7.95 3.94
C ILE A 19 -2.33 8.25 4.94
N SER A 20 -2.67 8.53 6.20
CA SER A 20 -1.65 8.59 7.25
C SER A 20 -1.22 7.17 7.66
N TRP A 21 -0.05 7.05 8.29
CA TRP A 21 0.38 5.75 8.85
C TRP A 21 -0.58 5.24 9.93
N TYR A 22 -1.19 6.16 10.68
CA TYR A 22 -2.16 5.84 11.73
C TYR A 22 -3.44 5.26 11.13
N ASP A 23 -4.03 5.96 10.15
CA ASP A 23 -5.28 5.51 9.52
C ASP A 23 -5.09 4.21 8.74
N LEU A 24 -3.91 4.00 8.14
CA LEU A 24 -3.58 2.73 7.49
C LEU A 24 -3.53 1.57 8.51
N ALA A 25 -2.95 1.79 9.68
CA ALA A 25 -2.89 0.78 10.73
C ALA A 25 -4.29 0.45 11.28
N LEU A 26 -5.13 1.46 11.50
CA LEU A 26 -6.53 1.27 11.90
C LEU A 26 -7.31 0.46 10.86
N LEU A 27 -7.22 0.84 9.58
CA LEU A 27 -7.90 0.14 8.49
C LEU A 27 -7.52 -1.34 8.43
N VAL A 28 -6.25 -1.67 8.62
CA VAL A 28 -5.79 -3.06 8.68
C VAL A 28 -6.33 -3.77 9.92
N ALA A 29 -6.29 -3.14 11.10
CA ALA A 29 -6.82 -3.74 12.32
C ALA A 29 -8.32 -4.02 12.24
N GLU A 30 -9.10 -3.08 11.72
CA GLU A 30 -10.53 -3.25 11.45
C GLU A 30 -10.78 -4.42 10.49
N HIS A 31 -10.02 -4.50 9.40
CA HIS A 31 -10.16 -5.57 8.42
C HIS A 31 -9.94 -6.97 9.01
N TYR A 32 -8.96 -7.11 9.91
CA TYR A 32 -8.63 -8.38 10.56
C TYR A 32 -9.29 -8.57 11.94
N ASN A 33 -10.25 -7.72 12.32
CA ASN A 33 -10.92 -7.75 13.62
C ASN A 33 -9.95 -7.77 14.82
N LEU A 34 -8.88 -6.98 14.73
CA LEU A 34 -7.91 -6.76 15.79
C LEU A 34 -8.35 -5.60 16.69
N ASN A 35 -7.87 -5.57 17.93
CA ASN A 35 -8.18 -4.49 18.87
C ASN A 35 -7.51 -3.17 18.43
N THR A 36 -8.32 -2.23 17.94
CA THR A 36 -7.89 -0.90 17.48
C THR A 36 -7.43 0.02 18.62
N GLU A 37 -7.85 -0.22 19.86
CA GLU A 37 -7.48 0.60 21.03
C GLU A 37 -5.97 0.54 21.35
N ASN A 38 -5.28 -0.49 20.85
CA ASN A 38 -3.84 -0.62 21.00
C ASN A 38 -3.05 0.21 19.96
N ILE A 39 -3.72 0.84 19.00
CA ILE A 39 -3.11 1.70 17.98
C ILE A 39 -3.16 3.14 18.46
N ILE A 40 -2.01 3.63 18.94
CA ILE A 40 -1.89 4.96 19.54
C ILE A 40 -1.26 5.92 18.52
N PRO A 41 -1.88 7.08 18.23
CA PRO A 41 -1.25 8.08 17.38
C PRO A 41 -0.06 8.69 18.10
N VAL A 42 1.08 8.77 17.41
CA VAL A 42 2.30 9.36 17.96
C VAL A 42 2.79 10.49 17.06
N ASN A 43 3.23 11.57 17.68
CA ASN A 43 4.02 12.58 16.98
C ASN A 43 5.38 11.96 16.63
N ARG A 44 5.96 12.41 15.51
CA ARG A 44 7.35 12.10 15.19
C ARG A 44 8.24 12.69 16.27
N GLY A 45 8.63 11.88 17.26
CA GLY A 45 9.74 12.21 18.15
C GLY A 45 11.07 12.26 17.38
N ASP A 46 12.19 12.23 18.11
CA ASP A 46 13.54 12.28 17.55
C ASP A 46 13.87 11.01 16.73
N LYS A 47 13.39 10.97 15.49
CA LYS A 47 13.78 9.97 14.50
C LYS A 47 15.20 10.29 14.05
N LYS A 48 16.06 9.25 13.96
CA LYS A 48 17.44 9.37 13.44
C LYS A 48 17.52 9.95 12.02
N ALA A 49 16.44 9.87 11.24
CA ALA A 49 16.34 10.42 9.90
C ALA A 49 15.20 11.44 9.79
N ASN A 50 15.47 12.55 9.09
CA ASN A 50 14.43 13.50 8.74
C ASN A 50 13.54 12.90 7.66
N LEU A 51 12.25 12.82 7.94
CA LEU A 51 11.26 12.33 7.00
C LEU A 51 10.36 13.53 6.62
N PRO A 52 9.78 13.59 5.42
CA PRO A 52 8.81 14.64 5.08
C PRO A 52 7.47 14.39 5.79
N PRO A 53 6.76 15.41 6.30
CA PRO A 53 5.45 15.23 6.92
C PRO A 53 4.37 14.75 5.93
N TYR A 54 4.59 14.99 4.62
CA TYR A 54 3.72 14.56 3.54
C TYR A 54 4.54 14.03 2.37
N SER A 55 4.26 12.79 1.94
CA SER A 55 4.99 12.11 0.87
C SER A 55 4.07 11.39 -0.12
N ALA A 56 2.81 11.81 -0.20
CA ALA A 56 1.92 11.30 -1.23
C ALA A 56 2.39 11.82 -2.60
N LEU A 57 2.42 10.93 -3.58
CA LEU A 57 2.82 11.23 -4.94
C LEU A 57 1.70 10.81 -5.87
N ASP A 58 1.50 11.58 -6.94
CA ASP A 58 0.62 11.24 -8.04
C ASP A 58 1.41 11.22 -9.35
N SER A 59 0.88 10.52 -10.34
CA SER A 59 1.45 10.45 -11.67
C SER A 59 0.73 11.39 -12.62
N SER A 60 1.44 12.39 -13.15
CA SER A 60 0.91 13.26 -14.19
C SER A 60 0.95 12.63 -15.59
N ARG A 61 1.80 11.61 -15.79
CA ARG A 61 2.06 10.99 -17.09
C ARG A 61 1.31 9.67 -17.29
N TYR A 62 1.04 8.93 -16.21
CA TYR A 62 0.47 7.58 -16.29
C TYR A 62 -0.64 7.42 -15.26
N GLY A 63 -1.89 7.64 -15.68
CA GLY A 63 -3.08 7.56 -14.83
C GLY A 63 -3.56 6.13 -14.48
N LEU A 64 -2.67 5.15 -14.59
CA LEU A 64 -2.97 3.71 -14.62
C LEU A 64 -3.25 3.10 -13.24
N MET A 65 -2.78 3.72 -12.15
CA MET A 65 -2.91 3.11 -10.84
C MET A 65 -4.34 3.20 -10.29
N PRO A 66 -4.86 2.13 -9.67
CA PRO A 66 -6.15 2.16 -8.99
C PRO A 66 -6.11 3.08 -7.76
N THR A 67 -7.28 3.40 -7.22
CA THR A 67 -7.38 4.07 -5.91
C THR A 67 -6.75 3.21 -4.83
N LEU A 68 -6.21 3.84 -3.79
CA LEU A 68 -5.63 3.15 -2.65
C LEU A 68 -6.63 2.15 -2.02
N GLN A 69 -7.90 2.55 -1.88
CA GLN A 69 -8.96 1.73 -1.32
C GLN A 69 -9.20 0.46 -2.16
N LYS A 70 -9.26 0.59 -3.49
CA LYS A 70 -9.43 -0.56 -4.38
C LYS A 70 -8.24 -1.52 -4.28
N ALA A 71 -7.02 -0.99 -4.30
CA ALA A 71 -5.82 -1.80 -4.20
C ALA A 71 -5.71 -2.54 -2.85
N LEU A 72 -6.09 -1.89 -1.74
CA LEU A 72 -6.12 -2.53 -0.43
C LEU A 72 -7.17 -3.65 -0.37
N ALA A 73 -8.37 -3.42 -0.91
CA ALA A 73 -9.41 -4.44 -0.96
C ALA A 73 -8.96 -5.68 -1.75
N GLU A 74 -8.35 -5.49 -2.93
CA GLU A 74 -7.78 -6.57 -3.74
C GLU A 74 -6.63 -7.28 -3.01
N PHE A 75 -5.75 -6.53 -2.35
CA PHE A 75 -4.64 -7.10 -1.57
C PHE A 75 -5.12 -8.00 -0.44
N PHE A 76 -6.13 -7.57 0.31
CA PHE A 76 -6.71 -8.36 1.39
C PHE A 76 -7.34 -9.66 0.87
N GLN A 77 -8.08 -9.60 -0.23
CA GLN A 77 -8.66 -10.79 -0.87
C GLN A 77 -7.58 -11.80 -1.30
N LEU A 78 -6.48 -11.32 -1.89
CA LEU A 78 -5.36 -12.19 -2.28
C LEU A 78 -4.69 -12.90 -1.10
N LYS A 79 -4.64 -12.26 0.08
CA LYS A 79 -4.07 -12.87 1.29
C LYS A 79 -4.93 -14.00 1.83
N VAL A 80 -6.25 -13.82 1.85
CA VAL A 80 -7.20 -14.87 2.27
C VAL A 80 -7.02 -16.14 1.42
N LEU A 81 -6.84 -15.99 0.10
CA LEU A 81 -6.67 -17.12 -0.83
C LEU A 81 -5.35 -17.89 -0.64
N LYS A 82 -4.27 -17.18 -0.27
CA LYS A 82 -2.96 -17.81 -0.01
C LYS A 82 -2.91 -18.55 1.32
N GLU A 83 -3.68 -18.12 2.31
CA GLU A 83 -3.75 -18.80 3.62
C GLU A 83 -4.70 -20.02 3.60
N THR A 84 -5.64 -20.06 2.65
CA THR A 84 -6.61 -21.17 2.49
C THR A 84 -6.21 -22.22 1.46
N THR A 85 -5.17 -21.98 0.65
CA THR A 85 -4.67 -22.93 -0.35
C THR A 85 -3.25 -23.38 0.03
N PRO A 86 -3.00 -24.68 0.32
CA PRO A 86 -1.64 -25.14 0.50
C PRO A 86 -0.87 -24.92 -0.82
N LEU A 87 0.30 -24.28 -0.71
CA LEU A 87 1.23 -24.05 -1.81
C LEU A 87 1.75 -25.39 -2.34
N ILE A 88 0.99 -26.06 -3.21
CA ILE A 88 1.54 -27.08 -4.09
C ILE A 88 2.22 -26.33 -5.23
N TYR A 89 3.49 -25.96 -5.02
CA TYR A 89 4.36 -25.59 -6.13
C TYR A 89 4.74 -26.88 -6.85
N GLU A 90 4.02 -27.22 -7.92
CA GLU A 90 4.57 -28.12 -8.93
C GLU A 90 5.64 -27.35 -9.70
N ALA A 91 6.89 -27.78 -9.54
CA ALA A 91 7.99 -27.34 -10.37
C ALA A 91 7.81 -27.93 -11.78
N VAL A 92 7.78 -27.07 -12.78
CA VAL A 92 7.97 -27.43 -14.19
C VAL A 92 9.10 -26.59 -14.74
#